data_AF-A0A235EZ62-F1
#
_entry.id   AF-A0A235EZ62-F1
#
_cell.length_a   1.000
_cell.length_b   1.000
_cell.length_c   1.000
_cell.angle_alpha   90.00
_cell.angle_beta   90.00
_cell.angle_gamma   90.00
#
_symmetry.space_group_name_H-M   'P 1'
#
loop_
_entity.id
_entity.type
_entity.pdbx_description
1 polymer ?
#
loop_
_entity_poly.entity_id
_entity_poly.type
_entity_poly.pdbx_seq_one_letter_code
_entity_poly.pdbx_strand_id
1 'polypeptide(L)'
;MLEKSAADRYQAAAKQLTKTEAAHRKNLEALHTAREARNAAQVTPLRRDCEKSERALQDALQAAHDAHRAYWSRRRDALRDELKRIALVLAEYNAFARLAGDQSPHPAQRHLQNLEIEGFVAENVLADDVLACDGVPQESPDCALLEDEIGAWRP
;
A
#
# COMPACT_ATOMS: atom_id res chain seq x y z
N MET A 1 24.03 1.51 15.41
CA MET A 1 23.09 2.16 14.47
C MET A 1 21.77 1.41 14.59
N LEU A 2 20.69 2.07 15.00
CA LEU A 2 19.36 1.44 15.02
C LEU A 2 18.90 1.27 13.57
N GLU A 3 18.64 0.03 13.14
CA GLU A 3 18.05 -0.22 11.83
C GLU A 3 16.66 0.44 11.76
N LYS A 4 16.42 1.25 10.72
CA LYS A 4 15.09 1.85 10.48
C LYS A 4 14.06 0.74 10.31
N SER A 5 12.91 0.88 10.99
CA SER A 5 11.79 -0.07 10.91
C SER A 5 11.22 -0.14 9.49
N ALA A 6 10.43 -1.17 9.20
CA ALA A 6 9.79 -1.28 7.88
C ALA A 6 8.80 -0.11 7.63
N ALA A 7 8.10 0.33 8.68
CA ALA A 7 7.23 1.51 8.63
C ALA A 7 8.03 2.78 8.31
N ASP A 8 9.18 2.99 8.97
CA ASP A 8 10.04 4.15 8.69
C ASP A 8 10.55 4.16 7.24
N ARG A 9 10.85 2.98 6.69
CA ARG A 9 11.28 2.83 5.29
C ARG A 9 10.15 3.20 4.33
N TYR A 10 8.93 2.72 4.60
CA TYR A 10 7.76 3.11 3.81
C TYR A 10 7.51 4.62 3.88
N GLN A 11 7.50 5.21 5.08
CA GLN A 11 7.27 6.64 5.26
C GLN A 11 8.34 7.48 4.55
N ALA A 12 9.60 7.05 4.56
CA ALA A 12 10.66 7.70 3.81
C ALA A 12 10.45 7.59 2.29
N ALA A 13 10.05 6.42 1.79
CA ALA A 13 9.78 6.21 0.37
C ALA A 13 8.56 7.02 -0.11
N ALA A 14 7.46 7.05 0.67
CA ALA A 14 6.28 7.87 0.39
C ALA A 14 6.61 9.36 0.35
N LYS A 15 7.40 9.87 1.31
CA LYS A 15 7.87 11.27 1.29
C LYS A 15 8.73 11.57 0.05
N GLN A 16 9.55 10.61 -0.37
CA GLN A 16 10.37 10.76 -1.57
C GLN A 16 9.51 10.76 -2.83
N LEU A 17 8.48 9.91 -2.92
CA LEU A 17 7.50 9.90 -4.00
C LEU A 17 6.81 11.26 -4.15
N THR A 18 6.22 11.79 -3.08
CA THR A 18 5.59 13.12 -3.09
C THR A 18 6.55 14.23 -3.53
N LYS A 19 7.82 14.15 -3.10
CA LYS A 19 8.86 15.11 -3.52
C LYS A 19 9.16 15.00 -5.02
N THR A 20 9.27 13.80 -5.56
CA THR A 20 9.51 13.58 -6.99
C THR A 20 8.31 13.98 -7.85
N GLU A 21 7.09 13.77 -7.35
CA GLU A 21 5.86 14.22 -8.04
C GLU A 21 5.84 15.74 -8.17
N ALA A 22 6.08 16.46 -7.07
CA ALA A 22 6.13 17.92 -7.09
C ALA A 22 7.23 18.44 -8.03
N ALA A 23 8.39 17.77 -8.09
CA ALA A 23 9.47 18.13 -9.00
C ALA A 23 9.10 17.87 -10.47
N HIS A 24 8.46 16.74 -10.79
CA HIS A 24 8.03 16.44 -12.15
C HIS A 24 6.93 17.40 -12.63
N ARG A 25 5.93 17.67 -11.79
CA ARG A 25 4.87 18.65 -12.08
C ARG A 25 5.44 20.03 -12.40
N LYS A 26 6.39 20.52 -11.58
CA LYS A 26 7.07 21.80 -11.81
C LYS A 26 7.81 21.83 -13.16
N ASN A 27 8.44 20.72 -13.55
CA ASN A 27 9.14 20.65 -14.83
C ASN A 27 8.17 20.64 -16.02
N LEU A 28 7.04 19.94 -15.91
CA LEU A 28 5.97 19.95 -16.91
C LEU A 28 5.38 21.36 -17.07
N GLU A 29 5.08 22.04 -15.96
CA GLU A 29 4.61 23.44 -15.98
C GLU A 29 5.61 24.36 -16.68
N ALA A 30 6.90 24.26 -16.35
CA ALA A 30 7.95 25.06 -16.99
C ALA A 30 8.04 24.80 -18.50
N LEU A 31 7.92 23.54 -18.92
CA LEU A 31 7.89 23.16 -20.34
C LEU A 31 6.66 23.73 -21.05
N HIS A 32 5.49 23.69 -20.42
CA HIS A 32 4.25 24.27 -20.94
C HIS A 32 4.41 25.78 -21.16
N THR A 33 4.88 26.51 -20.15
CA THR A 33 5.11 27.96 -20.24
C THR A 33 6.13 28.30 -21.34
N ALA A 34 7.21 27.53 -21.49
CA ALA A 34 8.19 27.76 -22.55
C ALA A 34 7.62 27.54 -23.96
N ARG A 35 6.70 26.57 -24.13
CA ARG A 35 5.98 26.33 -25.39
C ARG A 35 5.03 27.48 -25.72
N GLU A 36 4.24 27.93 -24.75
CA GLU A 36 3.34 29.07 -24.92
C GLU A 36 4.08 30.36 -25.29
N ALA A 37 5.22 30.60 -24.64
CA ALA A 37 6.10 31.73 -24.95
C ALA A 37 6.89 31.57 -26.27
N ARG A 38 6.73 30.46 -26.99
CA ARG A 38 7.48 30.12 -28.22
C ARG A 38 9.01 30.20 -28.06
N ASN A 39 9.51 29.91 -26.86
CA ASN A 39 10.93 30.01 -26.54
C ASN A 39 11.67 28.72 -26.91
N ALA A 40 11.97 28.55 -28.20
CA ALA A 40 12.58 27.33 -28.74
C ALA A 40 13.92 26.94 -28.06
N ALA A 41 14.69 27.93 -27.59
CA ALA A 41 15.96 27.69 -26.91
C ALA A 41 15.80 26.97 -25.56
N GLN A 42 14.65 27.15 -24.90
CA GLN A 42 14.36 26.55 -23.59
C GLN A 42 13.62 25.22 -23.69
N VAL A 43 12.92 24.93 -24.80
CA VAL A 43 12.13 23.69 -24.94
C VAL A 43 13.01 22.44 -24.88
N THR A 44 14.15 22.42 -25.58
CA THR A 44 15.04 21.24 -25.59
C THR A 44 15.62 20.88 -24.22
N PRO A 45 16.22 21.82 -23.43
CA PRO A 45 16.70 21.48 -22.09
C PRO A 45 15.56 21.09 -21.15
N LEU A 46 14.41 21.79 -21.19
CA LEU A 46 13.26 21.45 -20.34
C LEU A 46 12.66 20.07 -20.63
N ARG A 47 12.68 19.62 -21.89
CA ARG A 47 12.29 18.23 -22.23
C ARG A 47 13.21 17.19 -21.56
N ARG A 48 14.52 17.44 -21.50
CA ARG A 48 15.47 16.55 -20.81
C ARG A 48 15.24 16.53 -19.30
N ASP A 49 14.91 17.67 -18.72
CA ASP A 49 14.58 17.76 -17.30
C ASP A 49 13.26 17.03 -16.97
N CYS A 50 12.26 17.14 -17.85
CA CYS A 50 11.02 16.37 -17.76
C CYS A 50 11.30 14.86 -17.86
N GLU A 51 12.07 14.41 -18.84
CA GLU A 51 12.44 13.00 -18.99
C GLU A 51 13.18 12.47 -17.74
N LYS A 52 14.15 13.23 -17.22
CA LYS A 52 14.91 12.83 -16.03
C LYS A 52 14.02 12.77 -14.78
N SER A 53 13.11 13.75 -14.63
CA SER A 53 12.18 13.77 -13.50
C SER A 53 11.10 12.70 -13.60
N GLU A 54 10.63 12.36 -14.80
CA GLU A 54 9.69 11.26 -15.04
C GLU A 54 10.32 9.92 -14.63
N ARG A 55 11.56 9.65 -15.06
CA ARG A 55 12.29 8.43 -14.65
C ARG A 55 12.49 8.38 -13.13
N ALA A 56 12.92 9.50 -12.54
CA ALA A 56 13.08 9.58 -11.08
C ALA A 56 11.76 9.37 -10.32
N LEU A 57 10.63 9.81 -10.91
CA LEU A 57 9.30 9.59 -10.36
C LEU A 57 8.89 8.11 -10.44
N GLN A 58 9.14 7.45 -11.58
CA GLN A 58 8.94 6.01 -11.74
C GLN A 58 9.76 5.20 -10.73
N ASP A 59 11.04 5.53 -10.57
CA ASP A 59 11.92 4.87 -9.59
C ASP A 59 11.42 5.08 -8.15
N ALA A 60 10.93 6.28 -7.82
CA ALA A 60 10.40 6.59 -6.50
C ALA A 60 9.09 5.83 -6.22
N LEU A 61 8.20 5.70 -7.22
CA LEU A 61 6.98 4.92 -7.10
C LEU A 61 7.28 3.43 -6.86
N GLN A 62 8.22 2.87 -7.64
CA GLN A 62 8.64 1.49 -7.46
C GLN A 62 9.24 1.26 -6.05
N ALA A 63 10.09 2.18 -5.57
CA ALA A 63 10.65 2.10 -4.23
C ALA A 63 9.57 2.18 -3.13
N ALA A 64 8.53 3.00 -3.31
CA ALA A 64 7.40 3.08 -2.39
C ALA A 64 6.59 1.77 -2.37
N HIS A 65 6.33 1.16 -3.54
CA HIS A 65 5.69 -0.16 -3.63
C HIS A 65 6.50 -1.25 -2.93
N ASP A 66 7.81 -1.29 -3.16
CA ASP A 66 8.67 -2.31 -2.56
C ASP A 66 8.72 -2.17 -1.04
N ALA A 67 8.78 -0.93 -0.53
CA ALA A 67 8.74 -0.66 0.90
C ALA A 67 7.38 -1.03 1.53
N HIS A 68 6.27 -0.72 0.84
CA HIS A 68 4.91 -1.09 1.24
C HIS A 68 4.75 -2.62 1.32
N ARG A 69 5.14 -3.33 0.26
CA ARG A 69 5.11 -4.79 0.20
C ARG A 69 5.97 -5.42 1.29
N ALA A 70 7.16 -4.87 1.54
CA ALA A 70 8.05 -5.36 2.58
C ALA A 70 7.43 -5.20 3.98
N TYR A 71 6.77 -4.07 4.25
CA TYR A 71 6.05 -3.86 5.50
C TYR A 71 4.94 -4.90 5.70
N TRP A 72 4.04 -5.04 4.74
CA TRP A 72 2.90 -5.96 4.87
C TRP A 72 3.31 -7.43 4.88
N SER A 73 4.35 -7.81 4.14
CA SER A 73 4.89 -9.18 4.21
C SER A 73 5.45 -9.47 5.60
N ARG A 74 6.23 -8.55 6.19
CA ARG A 74 6.77 -8.72 7.54
C ARG A 74 5.66 -8.81 8.58
N ARG A 75 4.63 -7.98 8.47
CA ARG A 75 3.48 -8.03 9.38
C ARG A 75 2.73 -9.35 9.28
N ARG A 76 2.47 -9.83 8.05
CA ARG A 76 1.87 -11.15 7.82
C ARG A 76 2.73 -12.27 8.39
N ASP A 77 4.05 -12.18 8.25
CA ASP A 77 4.97 -13.20 8.77
C ASP A 77 4.99 -13.19 10.30
N ALA A 78 4.93 -12.02 10.93
CA ALA A 78 4.83 -11.87 12.38
C ALA A 78 3.52 -12.44 12.95
N LEU A 79 2.43 -12.38 12.19
CA LEU A 79 1.11 -12.92 12.59
C LEU A 79 0.90 -14.38 12.20
N ARG A 80 1.88 -15.01 11.53
CA ARG A 80 1.70 -16.32 10.89
C ARG A 80 1.38 -17.42 11.89
N ASP A 81 2.04 -17.43 13.04
CA ASP A 81 1.87 -18.48 14.05
C ASP A 81 0.53 -18.33 14.77
N GLU A 82 0.10 -17.12 15.09
CA GLU A 82 -1.22 -16.82 15.63
C GLU A 82 -2.33 -17.24 14.65
N LEU A 83 -2.20 -16.88 13.37
CA LEU A 83 -3.15 -17.30 12.33
C LEU A 83 -3.23 -18.83 12.22
N LYS A 84 -2.09 -19.51 12.34
CA LYS A 84 -2.03 -20.98 12.35
C LYS A 84 -2.73 -21.58 13.57
N ARG A 85 -2.55 -21.00 14.76
CA ARG A 85 -3.25 -21.46 15.99
C ARG A 85 -4.76 -21.29 15.85
N ILE A 86 -5.22 -20.15 15.35
CA ILE A 86 -6.66 -19.90 15.10
C ILE A 86 -7.21 -20.94 14.13
N ALA A 87 -6.49 -21.23 13.05
CA ALA A 87 -6.91 -22.24 12.08
C ALA A 87 -7.08 -23.64 12.71
N LEU A 88 -6.20 -24.02 13.63
CA LEU A 88 -6.32 -25.28 14.38
C LEU A 88 -7.56 -25.30 15.27
N VAL A 89 -7.81 -24.22 16.03
CA VAL A 89 -9.00 -24.11 16.89
C VAL A 89 -10.29 -24.21 16.08
N LEU A 90 -10.36 -23.58 14.90
CA LEU A 90 -11.52 -23.69 14.02
C LEU A 90 -11.71 -25.12 13.49
N ALA A 91 -10.62 -25.82 13.19
CA ALA A 91 -10.67 -27.22 12.78
C ALA A 91 -11.15 -28.13 13.91
N GLU A 92 -10.68 -27.92 15.14
CA GLU A 92 -11.12 -28.63 16.34
C GLU A 92 -12.60 -28.38 16.63
N TYR A 93 -13.06 -27.12 16.55
CA TYR A 93 -14.47 -26.77 16.67
C TYR A 93 -15.33 -27.55 15.67
N ASN A 94 -14.92 -27.57 14.40
CA ASN A 94 -15.64 -28.32 13.37
C ASN A 94 -15.71 -29.82 13.69
N ALA A 95 -14.65 -30.41 14.25
CA ALA A 95 -14.64 -31.80 14.67
C ALA A 95 -15.63 -32.06 15.81
N PHE A 96 -15.63 -31.21 16.84
CA PHE A 96 -16.57 -31.33 17.96
C PHE A 96 -18.02 -31.11 17.55
N ALA A 97 -18.31 -30.13 16.69
CA ALA A 97 -19.66 -29.88 16.18
C ALA A 97 -20.21 -31.11 15.43
N ARG A 98 -19.37 -31.79 14.63
CA ARG A 98 -19.75 -33.03 13.95
C ARG A 98 -20.03 -34.17 14.94
N LEU A 99 -19.21 -34.32 15.98
CA LEU A 99 -19.47 -35.30 17.04
C LEU A 99 -20.78 -35.01 17.79
N ALA A 100 -21.16 -33.74 17.89
CA ALA A 100 -22.43 -33.30 18.45
C ALA A 100 -23.63 -33.42 17.48
N GLY A 101 -23.41 -33.89 16.25
CA GLY A 101 -24.47 -34.11 15.26
C GLY A 101 -24.74 -32.95 14.30
N ASP A 102 -23.94 -31.88 14.31
CA ASP A 102 -24.06 -30.81 13.31
C ASP A 102 -23.55 -31.29 11.94
N GLN A 103 -24.45 -31.30 10.95
CA GLN A 103 -24.16 -31.71 9.57
C GLN A 103 -23.81 -30.55 8.64
N SER A 104 -23.69 -29.32 9.17
CA SER A 104 -23.31 -28.16 8.38
C SER A 104 -21.91 -28.37 7.75
N PRO A 105 -21.65 -27.85 6.54
CA PRO A 105 -20.35 -28.01 5.87
C PRO A 105 -19.21 -27.31 6.62
N HIS A 106 -19.48 -26.13 7.21
CA HIS A 106 -18.52 -25.33 7.98
C HIS A 106 -19.14 -24.79 9.29
N PRO A 107 -19.33 -25.63 10.33
CA PRO A 107 -19.95 -25.23 11.60
C PRO A 107 -19.29 -24.02 12.26
N ALA A 108 -17.96 -23.96 12.30
CA ALA A 108 -17.22 -22.85 12.91
C ALA A 108 -17.48 -21.53 12.18
N GLN A 109 -17.51 -21.53 10.85
CA GLN A 109 -17.78 -20.32 10.06
C GLN A 109 -19.19 -19.81 10.32
N ARG A 110 -20.18 -20.70 10.37
CA ARG A 110 -21.56 -20.34 10.69
C ARG A 110 -21.67 -19.75 12.10
N HIS A 111 -20.97 -20.32 13.07
CA HIS A 111 -20.94 -19.80 14.43
C HIS A 111 -20.33 -18.39 14.49
N LEU A 112 -19.20 -18.16 13.80
CA LEU A 112 -18.58 -16.84 13.70
C LEU A 112 -19.50 -15.80 13.04
N GLN A 113 -20.22 -16.17 11.98
CA GLN A 113 -21.21 -15.28 11.34
C GLN A 113 -22.36 -14.91 12.29
N ASN A 114 -22.82 -15.85 13.13
CA ASN A 114 -23.86 -15.55 14.12
C ASN A 114 -23.34 -14.60 15.19
N LEU A 115 -22.10 -14.78 15.66
CA LEU A 115 -21.48 -13.86 16.61
C LEU A 115 -21.35 -12.45 16.03
N GLU A 116 -21.02 -12.33 14.74
CA GLU A 116 -20.99 -11.04 14.04
C GLU A 116 -22.37 -10.36 14.02
N ILE A 117 -23.44 -11.11 13.75
CA ILE A 117 -24.84 -10.63 13.83
C ILE A 117 -25.21 -10.21 15.25
N GLU A 118 -24.71 -10.91 16.26
CA GLU A 118 -24.86 -10.57 17.68
C GLU A 118 -23.99 -9.38 18.12
N GLY A 119 -23.20 -8.83 17.19
CA GLY A 119 -22.43 -7.61 17.37
C GLY A 119 -20.98 -7.84 17.78
N PHE A 120 -20.45 -9.06 17.72
CA PHE A 120 -19.02 -9.33 17.94
C PHE A 120 -18.26 -9.18 16.60
N VAL A 121 -17.74 -7.98 16.35
CA VAL A 121 -17.03 -7.60 15.12
C VAL A 121 -15.54 -7.38 15.40
N ALA A 122 -14.71 -7.35 14.35
CA ALA A 122 -13.27 -7.17 14.51
C ALA A 122 -12.91 -5.92 15.32
N GLU A 123 -13.67 -4.82 15.14
CA GLU A 123 -13.42 -3.55 15.84
C GLU A 123 -13.71 -3.58 17.35
N ASN A 124 -14.44 -4.57 17.87
CA ASN A 124 -14.78 -4.63 19.30
C ASN A 124 -14.29 -5.90 20.01
N VAL A 125 -13.79 -6.89 19.26
CA VAL A 125 -13.15 -8.10 19.80
C VAL A 125 -11.63 -7.95 19.90
N LEU A 126 -11.01 -7.15 19.03
CA LEU A 126 -9.57 -6.91 19.07
C LEU A 126 -9.26 -5.59 19.78
N ALA A 127 -8.17 -5.57 20.56
CA ALA A 127 -7.62 -4.32 21.06
C ALA A 127 -7.05 -3.49 19.90
N ASP A 128 -7.27 -2.17 19.92
CA ASP A 128 -6.84 -1.23 18.88
C ASP A 128 -5.34 -1.39 18.48
N ASP A 129 -4.49 -1.75 19.45
CA ASP A 129 -3.05 -1.97 19.23
C ASP A 129 -2.72 -3.11 18.25
N VAL A 130 -3.61 -4.11 18.10
CA VAL A 130 -3.40 -5.24 17.16
C VAL A 130 -3.68 -4.82 15.72
N LEU A 131 -4.55 -3.81 15.54
CA LEU A 131 -4.95 -3.26 14.24
C LEU A 131 -4.10 -2.05 13.81
N ALA A 132 -3.28 -1.50 14.72
CA ALA A 132 -2.42 -0.37 14.43
C ALA A 132 -1.44 -0.68 13.28
N CYS A 133 -1.61 0.01 12.15
CA CYS A 133 -0.84 -0.20 10.93
C CYS A 133 0.45 0.64 10.87
N ASP A 134 0.93 1.18 11.99
CA ASP A 134 2.11 2.06 12.09
C ASP A 134 2.08 3.25 11.09
N GLY A 135 0.89 3.66 10.67
CA GLY A 135 0.67 4.69 9.65
C GLY A 135 0.95 4.25 8.21
N VAL A 136 1.08 2.94 7.94
CA VAL A 136 1.19 2.38 6.58
C VAL A 136 -0.23 2.01 6.07
N PRO A 137 -0.69 2.61 4.96
CA PRO A 137 -1.98 2.27 4.35
C PRO A 137 -2.06 0.82 3.88
N GLN A 138 -3.27 0.25 3.88
CA GLN A 138 -3.52 -1.08 3.31
C GLN A 138 -3.37 -1.08 1.79
N GLU A 139 -3.87 -0.02 1.15
CA GLU A 139 -3.75 0.19 -0.28
C GLU A 139 -2.29 0.48 -0.67
N SER A 140 -1.90 0.01 -1.85
CA SER A 140 -0.56 0.28 -2.38
C SER A 140 -0.42 1.75 -2.78
N PRO A 141 0.78 2.35 -2.67
CA PRO A 141 1.00 3.71 -3.15
C PRO A 141 0.71 3.80 -4.65
N ASP A 142 0.13 4.90 -5.08
CA ASP A 142 -0.17 5.22 -6.47
C ASP A 142 0.51 6.53 -6.90
N CYS A 143 0.38 6.89 -8.17
CA CYS A 143 0.87 8.15 -8.70
C CYS A 143 0.00 8.59 -9.88
N ALA A 144 -1.08 9.32 -9.59
CA ALA A 144 -1.99 9.84 -10.62
C ALA A 144 -1.25 10.65 -11.71
N LEU A 145 -0.17 11.36 -11.34
CA LEU A 145 0.62 12.14 -12.31
C LEU A 145 1.28 11.24 -13.38
N LEU A 146 1.74 10.04 -13.02
CA LEU A 146 2.25 9.09 -14.01
C LEU A 146 1.12 8.39 -14.79
N GLU A 147 -0.08 8.28 -14.23
CA GLU A 147 -1.22 7.73 -14.95
C GLU A 147 -1.73 8.71 -16.02
N ASP A 148 -1.78 9.99 -15.69
CA ASP A 148 -2.37 11.04 -16.53
C ASP A 148 -1.38 11.65 -17.52
N GLU A 149 -0.12 11.89 -17.12
CA GLU A 149 0.82 12.77 -17.83
C GLU A 149 2.09 12.06 -18.33
N ILE A 150 2.10 10.72 -18.35
CA ILE A 150 3.27 9.97 -18.83
C ILE A 150 3.61 10.33 -20.29
N GLY A 151 4.85 10.76 -20.50
CA GLY A 151 5.33 11.19 -21.80
C GLY A 151 4.72 12.51 -22.30
N ALA A 152 3.97 13.27 -21.50
CA ALA A 152 3.38 14.56 -21.88
C ALA A 152 4.42 15.61 -22.34
N TRP A 153 5.69 15.41 -21.95
CA TRP A 153 6.80 16.24 -22.37
C TRP A 153 7.27 15.99 -23.83
N ARG A 154 6.88 14.87 -24.46
CA ARG A 154 7.36 14.48 -25.81
C ARG A 154 6.80 15.31 -26.99
N PRO A 155 5.48 15.63 -27.07
CA PRO A 155 4.88 16.26 -28.25
C PRO A 155 5.36 17.69 -28.48
#